data_AF-A0A5C7Z7H1-F1
#
_entry.id   AF-A0A5C7Z7H1-F1
#
_cell.length_a   1.000
_cell.length_b   1.000
_cell.length_c   1.000
_cell.angle_alpha   90.00
_cell.angle_beta   90.00
_cell.angle_gamma   90.00
#
_symmetry.space_group_name_H-M   'P 1'
#
loop_
_entity.id
_entity.type
_entity.pdbx_description
1 polymer ?
#
loop_
_entity_poly.entity_id
_entity_poly.type
_entity_poly.pdbx_seq_one_letter_code
_entity_poly.pdbx_strand_id
1 'polypeptide(L)' 'VKDGPNGEGDGFVGFIHNVVIDNHLKLHDAPEDIEFYFCGPPMMNNAVVKMCDDWGVPKENVRFDDFGG' A
#
# COMPACT_ATOMS: atom_id res chain seq x y z
N VAL A 1 -0.12 9.00 17.52
CA VAL A 1 -0.57 8.28 16.31
C VAL A 1 -1.50 9.20 15.57
N LYS A 2 -1.28 9.38 14.27
CA LYS A 2 -2.05 10.30 13.44
C LYS A 2 -3.47 9.78 13.20
N ASP A 3 -4.48 10.62 13.39
CA ASP A 3 -5.90 10.28 13.19
C ASP A 3 -6.35 10.59 11.75
N GLY A 4 -6.22 9.62 10.84
CA GLY A 4 -6.52 9.82 9.43
C GLY A 4 -5.53 10.75 8.69
N PRO A 5 -5.78 11.06 7.40
CA PRO A 5 -4.86 11.88 6.60
C PRO A 5 -4.67 13.30 7.14
N ASN A 6 -5.74 13.88 7.70
CA ASN A 6 -5.80 15.29 8.10
C ASN A 6 -5.83 15.51 9.62
N GLY A 7 -5.81 14.45 10.44
CA GLY A 7 -5.86 14.62 11.90
C GLY A 7 -4.50 14.94 12.52
N GLU A 8 -4.57 15.25 13.80
CA GLU A 8 -3.41 15.60 14.64
C GLU A 8 -2.51 14.38 14.90
N GLY A 9 -1.23 14.63 15.20
CA GLY A 9 -0.23 13.60 15.54
C GLY A 9 0.93 13.46 14.54
N ASP A 10 2.03 12.88 15.02
CA ASP A 10 3.34 12.92 14.33
C ASP A 10 3.56 11.84 13.26
N GLY A 11 2.60 10.93 13.05
CA GLY A 11 2.71 9.89 12.03
C GLY A 11 1.83 8.66 12.25
N PHE A 12 1.80 7.80 11.23
CA PHE A 12 1.08 6.52 11.26
C PHE A 12 1.94 5.42 11.89
N VAL A 13 1.27 4.41 12.47
CA VAL A 13 1.93 3.29 13.16
C VAL A 13 1.33 1.98 12.65
N GLY A 14 2.16 0.96 12.43
CA GLY A 14 1.76 -0.36 11.96
C GLY A 14 2.53 -0.79 10.71
N PHE A 15 2.07 -1.86 10.06
CA PHE A 15 2.61 -2.27 8.76
C PHE A 15 2.12 -1.34 7.66
N ILE A 16 3.02 -0.99 6.74
CA ILE A 16 2.76 0.04 5.72
C ILE A 16 1.54 -0.26 4.83
N HIS A 17 1.30 -1.53 4.46
CA HIS A 17 0.14 -1.90 3.65
C HIS A 17 -1.19 -1.57 4.37
N ASN A 18 -1.28 -1.80 5.68
CA ASN A 18 -2.48 -1.44 6.45
C ASN A 18 -2.66 0.08 6.54
N VAL A 19 -1.56 0.81 6.75
CA VAL A 19 -1.60 2.28 6.80
C VAL A 19 -2.10 2.87 5.47
N VAL A 20 -1.60 2.36 4.34
CA VAL A 20 -1.99 2.80 2.99
C VAL A 20 -3.45 2.42 2.70
N ILE A 21 -3.89 1.23 3.09
CA ILE A 21 -5.31 0.83 2.99
C ILE A 21 -6.21 1.81 3.75
N ASP A 22 -5.92 2.06 5.02
CA ASP A 22 -6.82 2.79 5.91
C ASP A 22 -6.87 4.29 5.61
N ASN A 23 -5.76 4.87 5.15
CA ASN A 23 -5.62 6.32 5.01
C ASN A 23 -5.56 6.79 3.56
N HIS A 24 -5.53 5.88 2.58
CA HIS A 24 -5.47 6.25 1.18
C HIS A 24 -6.43 5.42 0.32
N LEU A 25 -6.26 4.10 0.25
CA LEU A 25 -7.02 3.28 -0.70
C LEU A 25 -8.53 3.24 -0.40
N LYS A 26 -8.92 3.13 0.88
CA LYS A 26 -10.35 3.19 1.28
C LYS A 26 -11.03 4.53 0.98
N LEU A 27 -10.24 5.58 0.79
CA LEU A 27 -10.72 6.93 0.52
C LEU A 27 -10.59 7.31 -0.96
N HIS A 28 -10.04 6.43 -1.78
CA HIS A 28 -9.81 6.64 -3.21
C HIS A 28 -10.97 6.07 -4.01
N ASP A 29 -11.47 6.83 -4.99
CA ASP A 29 -12.66 6.44 -5.77
C ASP A 29 -12.39 5.27 -6.74
N ALA A 30 -11.17 5.18 -7.27
CA ALA A 30 -10.75 4.14 -8.22
C ALA A 30 -9.32 3.63 -7.91
N PRO A 31 -9.13 2.86 -6.82
CA PRO A 31 -7.82 2.37 -6.40
C PRO A 31 -7.15 1.41 -7.42
N GLU A 32 -7.92 0.76 -8.27
CA GLU A 32 -7.45 -0.11 -9.36
C GLU A 32 -6.66 0.63 -10.45
N ASP A 33 -6.91 1.93 -10.62
CA ASP A 33 -6.25 2.78 -11.62
C ASP A 33 -4.88 3.32 -11.14
N ILE A 34 -4.47 3.01 -9.90
CA ILE A 34 -3.20 3.48 -9.32
C ILE A 34 -2.05 2.58 -9.79
N GLU A 35 -0.95 3.20 -10.20
CA GLU A 35 0.32 2.50 -10.43
C GLU A 35 1.11 2.36 -9.11
N PHE A 36 1.34 1.11 -8.70
CA PHE A 36 2.07 0.77 -7.48
C PHE A 36 3.53 0.45 -7.79
N TYR A 37 4.43 1.28 -7.27
CA TYR A 37 5.87 1.06 -7.27
C TYR A 37 6.37 0.87 -5.85
N PHE A 38 6.90 -0.30 -5.52
CA PHE A 38 7.41 -0.56 -4.17
C PHE A 38 8.63 -1.46 -4.16
N CYS A 39 9.39 -1.39 -3.08
CA CYS A 39 10.56 -2.22 -2.86
C CYS A 39 10.80 -2.35 -1.37
N GLY A 40 11.03 -3.58 -0.90
CA GLY A 40 11.34 -3.86 0.49
C GLY A 40 11.54 -5.34 0.76
N PRO A 41 11.51 -5.76 2.04
CA PRO A 41 11.80 -7.14 2.42
C PRO A 41 10.73 -8.11 1.88
N PRO A 42 11.03 -9.41 1.69
CA PRO A 42 10.12 -10.39 1.09
C PRO A 42 8.72 -10.42 1.72
N MET A 43 8.65 -10.30 3.05
CA MET A 43 7.37 -10.25 3.78
C MET A 43 6.54 -9.01 3.46
N MET A 44 7.18 -7.85 3.24
CA MET A 44 6.49 -6.63 2.85
C MET A 44 6.00 -6.74 1.41
N ASN A 45 6.85 -7.21 0.50
CA ASN A 45 6.49 -7.34 -0.91
C ASN A 45 5.27 -8.26 -1.07
N ASN A 46 5.27 -9.43 -0.42
CA ASN A 46 4.14 -10.35 -0.46
C ASN A 46 2.85 -9.72 0.09
N ALA A 47 2.93 -8.93 1.16
CA ALA A 47 1.76 -8.26 1.72
C ALA A 47 1.21 -7.17 0.79
N VAL A 48 2.08 -6.40 0.13
CA VAL A 48 1.67 -5.35 -0.83
C VAL A 48 1.14 -5.94 -2.14
N VAL A 49 1.76 -7.02 -2.66
CA VAL A 49 1.22 -7.75 -3.82
C VAL A 49 -0.18 -8.28 -3.51
N LYS A 50 -0.36 -8.93 -2.36
CA LYS A 50 -1.69 -9.44 -1.95
C LYS A 50 -2.70 -8.30 -1.83
N MET A 51 -2.30 -7.17 -1.26
CA MET A 51 -3.14 -5.97 -1.19
C MET A 51 -3.57 -5.52 -2.59
N CYS A 52 -2.66 -5.39 -3.55
CA CYS A 52 -3.01 -5.01 -4.92
C CYS A 52 -3.98 -6.01 -5.58
N ASP A 53 -3.74 -7.32 -5.40
CA ASP A 53 -4.61 -8.38 -5.92
C ASP A 53 -6.03 -8.32 -5.31
N ASP A 54 -6.14 -8.15 -3.99
CA ASP A 54 -7.44 -8.07 -3.29
C ASP A 54 -8.27 -6.85 -3.72
N TRP A 55 -7.60 -5.78 -4.17
CA TRP A 55 -8.22 -4.53 -4.60
C TRP A 55 -8.46 -4.44 -6.12
N GLY A 56 -8.14 -5.51 -6.86
CA GLY A 56 -8.39 -5.57 -8.30
C GLY A 56 -7.43 -4.72 -9.14
N VAL A 57 -6.27 -4.33 -8.59
CA VAL A 57 -5.25 -3.58 -9.33
C VAL A 57 -4.69 -4.47 -10.44
N PRO A 58 -4.70 -4.03 -11.71
CA PRO A 58 -4.13 -4.81 -12.81
C PRO A 58 -2.63 -5.08 -12.62
N LYS A 59 -2.14 -6.25 -13.04
CA LYS A 59 -0.73 -6.63 -12.86
C LYS A 59 0.22 -5.69 -13.60
N GLU A 60 -0.23 -5.10 -14.69
CA GLU A 60 0.47 -4.06 -15.43
C GLU A 60 0.70 -2.79 -14.61
N ASN A 61 -0.11 -2.53 -13.58
CA ASN A 61 0.05 -1.39 -12.68
C ASN A 61 0.88 -1.73 -11.43
N VAL A 62 1.27 -2.99 -11.24
CA VAL A 62 2.09 -3.43 -10.10
C VAL A 62 3.53 -3.64 -10.54
N ARG A 63 4.44 -2.87 -9.95
CA ARG A 63 5.88 -2.93 -10.21
C ARG A 63 6.61 -2.97 -8.88
N PHE A 64 7.42 -4.00 -8.68
CA PHE A 64 8.27 -4.07 -7.51
C PHE A 64 9.66 -4.54 -7.87
N ASP A 65 10.63 -4.04 -7.11
CA ASP A 65 12.01 -4.48 -7.20
C ASP A 65 12.27 -5.51 -6.09
N ASP A 66 12.83 -6.65 -6.47
CA ASP A 66 13.18 -7.73 -5.55
C ASP A 66 14.70 -7.78 -5.45
N PHE A 67 15.22 -7.35 -4.30
CA PHE A 67 16.66 -7.37 -4.03
C PHE A 67 17.24 -8.80 -3.89
N GLY A 68 16.45 -9.86 -4.09
CA GLY A 68 16.94 -11.23 -4.24
C GLY A 68 17.28 -11.94 -2.94
N GLY A 69 16.46 -11.71 -1.90
CA GLY A 69 16.62 -12.30 -0.56
C GLY A 69 16.56 -13.83 -0.52
#